data_AF-A0A5U0QV40-F1
#
_entry.id   AF-A0A5U0QV40-F1
#
_cell.length_a   1.000
_cell.length_b   1.000
_cell.length_c   1.000
_cell.angle_alpha   90.00
_cell.angle_beta   90.00
_cell.angle_gamma   90.00
#
_symmetry.space_group_name_H-M   'P 1'
#
loop_
_entity.id
_entity.type
_entity.pdbx_description
1 polymer ?
#
loop_
_entity_poly.entity_id
_entity_poly.type
_entity_poly.pdbx_seq_one_letter_code
_entity_poly.pdbx_strand_id
1 'polypeptide(L)' 'MSKFTTPAILEMLEHYRWRVYEPFEFYLSDDNSDVIEVPAGFVTDLASVPRIFWTILPPDGKYAKAAIIHDYL' A
#
# COMPACT_ATOMS: atom_id res chain seq x y z
N MET A 1 15.13 -11.39 -2.74
CA MET A 1 14.77 -10.22 -1.94
C MET A 1 13.31 -9.91 -2.20
N SER A 2 12.60 -9.26 -1.27
CA SER A 2 11.23 -8.85 -1.56
C SER A 2 11.20 -7.58 -2.41
N LYS A 3 10.28 -7.51 -3.37
CA LYS A 3 10.22 -6.39 -4.34
C LYS A 3 8.78 -6.03 -4.68
N PHE A 4 8.55 -4.73 -4.83
CA PHE A 4 7.36 -4.20 -5.51
C PHE A 4 7.69 -4.08 -6.99
N THR A 5 7.03 -4.86 -7.84
CA THR A 5 7.28 -4.88 -9.30
C THR A 5 6.40 -3.88 -10.04
N THR A 6 5.26 -3.49 -9.46
CA THR A 6 4.28 -2.58 -10.06
C THR A 6 4.11 -1.29 -9.24
N PRO A 7 3.71 -0.19 -9.88
CA PRO A 7 3.18 0.97 -9.16
C PRO A 7 1.87 0.59 -8.46
N ALA A 8 1.63 1.11 -7.27
CA ALA A 8 0.31 1.01 -6.64
C ALA A 8 -0.56 2.14 -7.22
N ILE A 9 -1.65 1.79 -7.89
CA ILE A 9 -2.62 2.75 -8.43
C ILE A 9 -3.78 2.86 -7.45
N LEU A 10 -3.98 4.06 -6.91
CA LEU A 10 -4.98 4.32 -5.87
C LEU A 10 -6.00 5.35 -6.33
N GLU A 11 -7.28 5.09 -6.05
CA GLU A 11 -8.38 6.04 -6.17
C GLU A 11 -8.67 6.65 -4.80
N MET A 12 -8.58 7.98 -4.66
CA MET A 12 -8.94 8.66 -3.42
C MET A 12 -10.46 8.72 -3.30
N LEU A 13 -11.03 8.09 -2.26
CA LEU A 13 -12.47 8.06 -2.05
C LEU A 13 -12.92 9.27 -1.24
N GLU A 14 -12.31 9.42 -0.08
CA GLU A 14 -12.60 10.43 0.93
C GLU A 14 -11.33 10.70 1.72
N HIS A 15 -11.37 11.66 2.64
CA HIS A 15 -10.27 12.12 3.49
C HIS A 15 -9.27 11.02 3.92
N TYR A 16 -8.17 10.86 3.16
CA TYR A 16 -7.11 9.84 3.35
C TYR A 16 -7.58 8.38 3.32
N ARG A 17 -8.75 8.09 2.74
CA ARG A 17 -9.14 6.74 2.34
C ARG A 17 -8.89 6.52 0.86
N TRP A 18 -8.18 5.45 0.58
CA TRP A 18 -7.76 5.07 -0.75
C TRP A 18 -8.34 3.71 -1.11
N ARG A 19 -8.72 3.56 -2.37
CA ARG A 19 -9.08 2.28 -2.96
C ARG A 19 -7.98 1.83 -3.90
N VAL A 20 -7.54 0.59 -3.77
CA VAL A 20 -6.68 -0.07 -4.75
C VAL A 20 -7.45 -0.17 -6.06
N TYR A 21 -7.01 0.55 -7.10
CA TYR A 21 -7.72 0.63 -8.38
C TYR A 21 -7.44 -0.59 -9.26
N GLU A 22 -6.20 -1.08 -9.25
CA GLU A 22 -5.74 -2.29 -9.93
C GLU A 22 -5.07 -3.22 -8.93
N PRO A 23 -5.10 -4.56 -9.14
CA PRO A 23 -4.45 -5.50 -8.23
C PRO A 23 -2.99 -5.12 -7.96
N PHE A 24 -2.60 -5.16 -6.69
CA PHE A 24 -1.27 -4.75 -6.26
C PHE A 24 -0.50 -5.97 -5.74
N GLU A 25 0.65 -6.23 -6.36
CA GLU A 25 1.44 -7.43 -6.09
C GLU A 25 2.71 -7.10 -5.31
N PHE A 26 2.98 -7.91 -4.31
CA PHE A 26 4.23 -7.90 -3.55
C PHE A 26 4.87 -9.28 -3.58
N TYR A 27 6.08 -9.35 -4.12
CA TYR A 27 6.83 -10.59 -4.26
C TYR A 27 7.77 -10.76 -3.06
N LEU A 28 7.67 -11.89 -2.36
CA LEU A 28 8.50 -12.22 -1.20
C LEU A 28 9.88 -12.77 -1.61
N SER A 29 9.97 -13.34 -2.81
CA SER A 29 11.15 -13.98 -3.37
C SER A 29 11.50 -13.41 -4.77
N ASP A 30 12.75 -13.61 -5.22
CA ASP A 30 13.20 -13.10 -6.52
C ASP A 30 12.69 -13.94 -7.71
N ASP A 31 12.38 -15.21 -7.46
CA ASP A 31 11.89 -16.20 -8.43
C ASP A 31 10.38 -16.11 -8.69
N ASN A 32 9.72 -15.11 -8.10
CA ASN A 32 8.29 -14.84 -8.22
C ASN A 32 7.38 -16.01 -7.77
N SER A 33 7.88 -16.94 -6.96
CA SER A 33 7.09 -18.10 -6.50
C SER A 33 6.12 -17.73 -5.37
N ASP A 34 6.49 -16.77 -4.52
CA ASP A 34 5.69 -16.32 -3.38
C ASP A 34 5.23 -14.87 -3.60
N VAL A 35 3.93 -14.71 -3.91
CA VAL A 35 3.30 -13.41 -4.17
C VAL A 35 2.14 -13.16 -3.20
N ILE A 36 2.07 -11.94 -2.68
CA ILE A 36 0.91 -11.40 -1.97
C ILE A 36 0.20 -10.47 -2.94
N GLU A 37 -1.01 -10.83 -3.33
CA GLU A 37 -1.87 -10.02 -4.19
C GLU A 37 -2.94 -9.33 -3.34
N VAL A 38 -2.96 -8.00 -3.38
CA VAL A 38 -4.04 -7.18 -2.81
C VAL A 38 -5.04 -6.90 -3.92
N PRO A 39 -6.31 -7.31 -3.77
CA PRO A 39 -7.28 -7.22 -4.85
C PRO A 39 -7.69 -5.77 -5.12
N ALA A 40 -8.03 -5.49 -6.38
CA ALA A 40 -8.71 -4.26 -6.75
C ALA A 40 -10.00 -4.11 -5.93
N GLY A 41 -10.27 -2.88 -5.48
CA GLY A 41 -11.38 -2.58 -4.58
C GLY A 41 -11.02 -2.58 -3.10
N PHE A 42 -9.85 -3.10 -2.70
CA PHE A 42 -9.39 -3.02 -1.31
C PHE A 42 -9.26 -1.57 -0.84
N VAL A 43 -9.73 -1.26 0.37
CA VAL A 43 -9.72 0.08 0.95
C VAL A 43 -8.71 0.15 2.07
N THR A 44 -7.83 1.14 2.02
CA THR A 44 -6.73 1.37 2.97
C THR A 44 -6.68 2.85 3.34
N ASP A 45 -6.29 3.16 4.58
CA ASP A 45 -5.96 4.50 5.05
C ASP A 45 -4.45 4.78 5.00
N LEU A 46 -3.66 3.87 4.40
CA LEU A 46 -2.20 3.84 4.41
C LEU A 46 -1.68 3.83 5.85
N ALA A 47 -0.65 4.63 6.18
CA ALA A 47 -0.18 4.65 7.55
C ALA A 47 -1.08 5.52 8.44
N SER A 48 -1.65 4.90 9.47
CA SER A 48 -2.38 5.56 10.57
C SER A 48 -1.42 6.38 11.47
N VAL A 49 -0.86 7.47 10.95
CA VAL A 49 0.05 8.38 11.68
C VAL A 49 -0.75 9.53 12.31
N PRO A 50 -0.56 9.89 13.59
CA PRO A 50 -1.18 11.07 14.17
C PRO A 50 -0.78 12.36 13.42
N ARG A 51 -1.75 13.23 13.12
CA ARG A 51 -1.57 14.42 12.25
C ARG A 51 -0.41 15.34 12.63
N ILE A 52 -0.10 15.46 13.93
CA ILE A 52 1.01 16.29 14.40
C ILE A 52 2.38 15.85 13.86
N PHE A 53 2.52 14.58 13.46
CA PHE A 53 3.77 14.04 12.92
C PHE A 53 3.87 14.10 11.39
N TRP A 54 2.82 14.54 10.67
CA TRP A 54 2.76 14.43 9.21
C TRP A 54 3.83 15.22 8.46
N THR A 55 4.40 16.27 9.07
CA THR A 55 5.53 17.01 8.49
C THR A 55 6.77 16.13 8.30
N ILE A 56 6.93 15.09 9.13
CA ILE A 56 8.10 14.19 9.12
C ILE A 56 7.70 12.80 8.64
N LEU A 57 6.48 12.35 8.99
CA LEU A 57 5.95 11.02 8.71
C LEU A 57 4.53 11.15 8.09
N PRO A 58 4.44 11.53 6.81
CA PRO A 58 3.15 11.63 6.12
C PRO A 58 2.57 10.24 5.83
N PRO A 59 1.24 10.04 5.93
CA PRO A 59 0.59 8.74 5.80
C PRO A 59 0.85 8.06 4.43
N ASP A 60 1.09 8.86 3.39
CA ASP A 60 1.34 8.49 2.00
C ASP A 60 2.84 8.55 1.61
N GLY A 61 3.74 8.40 2.60
CA GLY A 61 5.19 8.46 2.39
C GLY A 61 5.80 7.24 1.67
N LYS A 62 7.13 7.10 1.76
CA LYS A 62 7.92 6.01 1.12
C LYS A 62 7.45 4.60 1.50
N TYR A 63 6.76 4.48 2.63
CA TYR A 63 6.22 3.24 3.18
C TYR A 63 4.78 2.93 2.72
N ALA A 64 4.14 3.78 1.92
CA ALA A 64 2.74 3.60 1.51
C ALA A 64 2.47 2.21 0.90
N LYS A 65 3.38 1.72 0.03
CA LYS A 65 3.27 0.37 -0.54
C LYS A 65 3.28 -0.74 0.53
N ALA A 66 4.10 -0.59 1.56
CA ALA A 66 4.14 -1.53 2.67
C ALA A 66 2.89 -1.41 3.55
N ALA A 67 2.35 -0.20 3.72
CA ALA A 67 1.10 0.03 4.45
C ALA A 67 -0.09 -0.68 3.76
N ILE A 68 -0.18 -0.65 2.42
CA ILE A 68 -1.22 -1.38 1.67
C ILE A 68 -1.18 -2.88 2.00
N ILE A 69 0.02 -3.49 2.02
CA ILE A 69 0.18 -4.91 2.35
C ILE A 69 -0.13 -5.17 3.83
N HIS A 70 0.32 -4.28 4.73
CA HIS A 70 0.07 -4.37 6.17
C HIS A 70 -1.42 -4.33 6.50
N ASP A 71 -2.19 -3.46 5.86
CA ASP A 71 -3.62 -3.32 6.16
C ASP A 71 -4.45 -4.51 5.62
N TYR A 72 -3.93 -5.19 4.60
CA TYR A 72 -4.59 -6.33 3.97
C TYR A 72 -4.44 -7.64 4.76
N LEU A 73 -3.35 -7.80 5.52
CA LEU A 73 -3.00 -9.00 6.29
C LEU A 73 -3.36 -8.88 7.77
#